data_AF-A0A2A9D4D8-F1
#
_entry.id   AF-A0A2A9D4D8-F1
#
_cell.length_a   1.000
_cell.length_b   1.000
_cell.length_c   1.000
_cell.angle_alpha   90.00
_cell.angle_beta   90.00
_cell.angle_gamma   90.00
#
_symmetry.space_group_name_H-M   'P 1'
#
loop_
_entity.id
_entity.type
_entity.pdbx_description
1 polymer ?
#
loop_
_entity_poly.entity_id
_entity_poly.type
_entity_poly.pdbx_seq_one_letter_code
_entity_poly.pdbx_strand_id
1 'polypeptide(L)'
;MNRRTSRRLAVAGALAAVFATGTIATEAIEAHHARAEQRTVEYIQQAHADQERRVRVHRVTAARYTAMADAHHARVDGAATSRLTALGDAHSRQAVWESLQELQGVLDDAIAFEPTEDVSTKDLDAVISHAAALIEGGSGETTVEEIERVADAVAGAHDMVLAEQDRARQAREAREAEEARQAEAARQAEAKAEAARQAEAARQAEAARQAEAKAEEARRARETETTPSQQSTQQPTSSQSAKSKSAPEPEPEPALQIDHVERIVASGWQEELDWCLDGSVDQTAGYGKPVITRHWTCAEGWRFPRTPGAIVRIEGGQYDGVYKVLGVVAWMNWYTDGISVLPDGYDLMYQTCINGNSRTMGFTGLERIS
;
A
#
# COMPACT_ATOMS: atom_id res chain seq x y z
N MET A 1 -33.33 33.29 -58.05
CA MET A 1 -32.60 32.28 -57.25
C MET A 1 -33.58 31.56 -56.33
N ASN A 2 -33.54 30.23 -56.31
CA ASN A 2 -34.57 29.37 -55.74
C ASN A 2 -34.45 29.32 -54.19
N ARG A 3 -35.52 29.60 -53.45
CA ARG A 3 -35.49 29.62 -51.96
C ARG A 3 -35.00 28.30 -51.34
N ARG A 4 -35.11 27.19 -52.08
CA ARG A 4 -34.58 25.87 -51.69
C ARG A 4 -33.04 25.80 -51.72
N THR A 5 -32.37 26.48 -52.64
CA THR A 5 -30.90 26.48 -52.69
C THR A 5 -30.28 27.34 -51.60
N SER A 6 -30.89 28.49 -51.25
CA SER A 6 -30.41 29.32 -50.13
C SER A 6 -30.53 28.63 -48.77
N ARG A 7 -31.60 27.86 -48.52
CA ARG A 7 -31.73 27.11 -47.26
C ARG A 7 -30.73 25.96 -47.14
N ARG A 8 -30.42 25.27 -48.24
CA ARG A 8 -29.40 24.20 -48.25
C ARG A 8 -27.99 24.74 -47.99
N LEU A 9 -27.65 25.89 -48.56
CA LEU A 9 -26.37 26.55 -48.32
C LEU A 9 -26.23 27.08 -46.88
N ALA A 10 -27.30 27.63 -46.30
CA ALA A 10 -27.29 28.10 -44.91
C ALA A 10 -27.13 26.94 -43.89
N VAL A 11 -27.81 25.81 -44.13
CA VAL A 11 -27.68 24.62 -43.26
C VAL A 11 -26.30 23.97 -43.41
N ALA A 12 -25.76 23.89 -44.64
CA ALA A 12 -24.42 23.38 -44.87
C ALA A 12 -23.34 24.25 -44.21
N GLY A 13 -23.47 25.59 -44.27
CA GLY A 13 -22.56 26.50 -43.59
C GLY A 13 -22.62 26.41 -42.06
N ALA A 14 -23.82 26.27 -41.48
CA ALA A 14 -23.98 26.09 -40.04
C ALA A 14 -23.41 24.76 -39.53
N LEU A 15 -23.60 23.66 -40.28
CA LEU A 15 -23.00 22.36 -39.97
C LEU A 15 -21.46 22.42 -40.05
N ALA A 16 -20.90 23.02 -41.10
CA ALA A 16 -19.44 23.17 -41.23
C ALA A 16 -18.84 23.99 -40.08
N ALA A 17 -19.53 25.03 -39.59
CA ALA A 17 -19.07 25.82 -38.44
C ALA A 17 -19.12 25.05 -37.11
N VAL A 18 -20.13 24.19 -36.91
CA VAL A 18 -20.21 23.30 -35.72
C VAL A 18 -19.12 22.23 -35.76
N PHE A 19 -18.83 21.65 -36.92
CA PHE A 19 -17.73 20.69 -37.04
C PHE A 19 -16.36 21.35 -36.83
N ALA A 20 -16.12 22.54 -37.39
CA ALA A 20 -14.86 23.26 -37.23
C ALA A 20 -14.62 23.75 -35.79
N THR A 21 -15.66 24.14 -35.06
CA THR A 21 -15.53 24.52 -33.64
C THR A 21 -15.40 23.32 -32.72
N GLY A 22 -16.02 22.19 -33.06
CA GLY A 22 -15.86 20.93 -32.36
C GLY A 22 -14.43 20.40 -32.39
N THR A 23 -13.78 20.42 -33.56
CA THR A 23 -12.39 19.92 -33.71
C THR A 23 -11.38 20.76 -32.93
N ILE A 24 -11.54 22.09 -32.94
CA ILE A 24 -10.65 23.00 -32.19
C ILE A 24 -10.81 22.80 -30.67
N ALA A 25 -12.03 22.52 -30.20
CA ALA A 25 -12.26 22.25 -28.78
C ALA A 25 -11.64 20.91 -28.34
N THR A 26 -11.72 19.86 -29.15
CA THR A 26 -11.06 18.57 -28.85
C THR A 26 -9.55 18.68 -28.84
N GLU A 27 -8.93 19.35 -29.82
CA GLU A 27 -7.48 19.54 -29.84
C GLU A 27 -6.98 20.35 -28.64
N ALA A 28 -7.74 21.38 -28.22
CA ALA A 28 -7.41 22.17 -27.04
C ALA A 28 -7.51 21.37 -25.73
N ILE A 29 -8.51 20.49 -25.61
CA ILE A 29 -8.69 19.60 -24.45
C ILE A 29 -7.58 18.56 -24.40
N GLU A 30 -7.25 17.90 -25.52
CA GLU A 30 -6.16 16.93 -25.60
C GLU A 30 -4.80 17.58 -25.28
N ALA A 31 -4.53 18.77 -25.82
CA ALA A 31 -3.31 19.51 -25.52
C ALA A 31 -3.22 19.95 -24.05
N HIS A 32 -4.36 20.24 -23.40
CA HIS A 32 -4.41 20.55 -21.98
C HIS A 32 -4.16 19.30 -21.12
N HIS A 33 -4.74 18.15 -21.50
CA HIS A 33 -4.55 16.87 -20.82
C HIS A 33 -3.09 16.42 -20.89
N ALA A 34 -2.48 16.46 -22.08
CA ALA A 34 -1.07 16.12 -22.27
C ALA A 34 -0.13 17.00 -21.41
N ARG A 35 -0.41 18.31 -21.31
CA ARG A 35 0.36 19.21 -20.43
C ARG A 35 0.13 18.97 -18.94
N ALA A 36 -1.04 18.47 -18.56
CA ALA A 36 -1.33 18.10 -17.18
C ALA A 36 -0.56 16.83 -16.80
N GLU A 37 -0.62 15.79 -17.65
CA GLU A 37 0.14 14.55 -17.47
C GLU A 37 1.65 14.81 -17.41
N GLN A 38 2.18 15.64 -18.31
CA GLN A 38 3.61 15.97 -18.31
C GLN A 38 4.05 16.66 -17.01
N ARG A 39 3.25 17.58 -16.47
CA ARG A 39 3.54 18.23 -15.18
C ARG A 39 3.48 17.25 -14.00
N THR A 40 2.57 16.28 -14.03
CA THR A 40 2.51 15.22 -13.02
C THR A 40 3.74 14.33 -13.07
N VAL A 41 4.20 13.96 -14.27
CA VAL A 41 5.43 13.16 -14.43
C VAL A 41 6.66 13.93 -13.95
N GLU A 42 6.80 15.21 -14.31
CA GLU A 42 7.89 16.07 -13.85
C GLU A 42 7.88 16.22 -12.32
N TYR A 43 6.71 16.39 -11.71
CA TYR A 43 6.55 16.44 -10.25
C TYR A 43 7.00 15.14 -9.57
N ILE A 44 6.57 13.98 -10.07
CA ILE A 44 6.95 12.67 -9.52
C ILE A 44 8.46 12.44 -9.64
N GLN A 45 9.06 12.79 -10.78
CA GLN A 45 10.51 12.68 -10.98
C GLN A 45 11.29 13.58 -10.02
N GLN A 46 10.80 14.80 -9.78
CA GLN A 46 11.43 15.74 -8.87
C GLN A 46 11.30 15.29 -7.41
N ALA A 47 10.15 14.73 -7.01
CA ALA A 47 9.94 14.14 -5.69
C ALA A 47 10.87 12.94 -5.46
N HIS A 48 11.00 12.05 -6.45
CA HIS A 48 11.92 10.91 -6.36
C HIS A 48 13.39 11.36 -6.25
N ALA A 49 13.80 12.37 -7.02
CA ALA A 49 15.15 12.93 -6.94
C ALA A 49 15.43 13.61 -5.57
N ASP A 50 14.43 14.23 -4.94
CA ASP A 50 14.56 14.77 -3.59
C ASP A 50 14.68 13.66 -2.54
N GLN A 51 13.87 12.59 -2.67
CA GLN A 51 13.94 11.42 -1.81
C GLN A 51 15.30 10.72 -1.89
N GLU A 52 15.84 10.52 -3.09
CA GLU A 52 17.19 9.96 -3.28
C GLU A 52 18.28 10.84 -2.66
N ARG A 53 18.15 12.17 -2.73
CA ARG A 53 19.07 13.09 -2.05
C ARG A 53 18.99 12.93 -0.54
N ARG A 54 17.79 12.87 0.04
CA ARG A 54 17.58 12.68 1.48
C ARG A 54 18.15 11.34 1.96
N VAL A 55 17.87 10.25 1.25
CA VAL A 55 18.43 8.91 1.57
C VAL A 55 19.95 8.93 1.50
N ARG A 56 20.53 9.62 0.51
CA ARG A 56 21.99 9.73 0.37
C ARG A 56 22.62 10.51 1.53
N VAL A 57 22.02 11.64 1.93
CA VAL A 57 22.46 12.41 3.11
C VAL A 57 22.37 11.53 4.35
N HIS A 58 21.24 10.86 4.60
CA HIS A 58 21.09 9.99 5.77
C HIS A 58 22.05 8.80 5.79
N ARG A 59 22.35 8.17 4.65
CA ARG A 59 23.36 7.10 4.58
C ARG A 59 24.76 7.61 4.92
N VAL A 60 25.11 8.81 4.45
CA VAL A 60 26.40 9.44 4.78
C VAL A 60 26.46 9.79 6.26
N THR A 61 25.38 10.33 6.83
CA THR A 61 25.30 10.64 8.27
C THR A 61 25.36 9.36 9.11
N ALA A 62 24.60 8.31 8.78
CA ALA A 62 24.62 7.02 9.47
C ALA A 62 26.00 6.35 9.39
N ALA A 63 26.64 6.34 8.21
CA ALA A 63 27.99 5.81 8.06
C ALA A 63 29.02 6.61 8.87
N ARG A 64 28.85 7.94 8.97
CA ARG A 64 29.69 8.79 9.84
C ARG A 64 29.48 8.43 11.32
N TYR A 65 28.24 8.24 11.76
CA TYR A 65 27.95 7.81 13.14
C TYR A 65 28.54 6.45 13.47
N THR A 66 28.37 5.44 12.60
CA THR A 66 28.96 4.11 12.82
C THR A 66 30.49 4.20 12.86
N ALA A 67 31.12 4.97 11.95
CA ALA A 67 32.56 5.15 11.96
C ALA A 67 33.07 5.89 13.21
N MET A 68 32.31 6.85 13.73
CA MET A 68 32.62 7.54 14.98
C MET A 68 32.45 6.62 16.20
N ALA A 69 31.39 5.81 16.22
CA ALA A 69 31.15 4.80 17.26
C ALA A 69 32.26 3.73 17.25
N ASP A 70 32.63 3.21 16.09
CA ASP A 70 33.73 2.24 15.92
C ASP A 70 35.08 2.84 16.32
N ALA A 71 35.34 4.11 15.97
CA ALA A 71 36.53 4.82 16.42
C ALA A 71 36.54 5.06 17.93
N HIS A 72 35.36 5.26 18.54
CA HIS A 72 35.21 5.36 19.99
C HIS A 72 35.47 4.02 20.67
N HIS A 73 34.86 2.94 20.17
CA HIS A 73 35.04 1.59 20.70
C HIS A 73 36.50 1.15 20.57
N ALA A 74 37.15 1.42 19.42
CA ALA A 74 38.56 1.13 19.22
C ALA A 74 39.50 1.98 20.10
N ARG A 75 39.14 3.22 20.43
CA ARG A 75 39.90 4.05 21.39
C ARG A 75 39.71 3.58 22.82
N VAL A 76 38.51 3.17 23.20
CA VAL A 76 38.21 2.61 24.52
C VAL A 76 38.90 1.25 24.67
N ASP A 77 38.66 0.30 23.77
CA ASP A 77 39.29 -1.04 23.81
C ASP A 77 40.81 -0.99 23.66
N GLY A 78 41.34 -0.07 22.85
CA GLY A 78 42.78 0.10 22.64
C GLY A 78 43.51 0.80 23.79
N ALA A 79 42.81 1.52 24.67
CA ALA A 79 43.40 2.31 25.76
C ALA A 79 43.03 1.84 27.17
N ALA A 80 41.97 1.03 27.34
CA ALA A 80 41.29 0.86 28.63
C ALA A 80 41.80 -0.20 29.60
N THR A 81 42.83 -0.99 29.31
CA THR A 81 43.35 -1.90 30.37
C THR A 81 44.74 -1.59 30.88
N SER A 82 45.56 -0.80 30.18
CA SER A 82 46.95 -0.55 30.63
C SER A 82 47.43 0.89 30.56
N ARG A 83 46.71 1.84 29.93
CA ARG A 83 47.15 3.25 29.82
C ARG A 83 46.27 4.27 30.53
N LEU A 84 44.99 3.98 30.76
CA LEU A 84 44.09 4.92 31.43
C LEU A 84 44.45 5.18 32.90
N THR A 85 45.11 4.24 33.60
CA THR A 85 45.75 4.49 34.90
C THR A 85 47.09 5.22 34.81
N ALA A 86 47.70 5.33 33.63
CA ALA A 86 49.02 5.93 33.44
C ALA A 86 48.98 7.36 32.84
N LEU A 87 47.85 7.80 32.30
CA LEU A 87 47.72 9.14 31.71
C LEU A 87 46.43 9.84 32.16
N GLY A 88 46.52 10.48 33.34
CA GLY A 88 45.67 11.62 33.71
C GLY A 88 46.03 12.90 32.92
N ASP A 89 46.21 12.78 31.60
CA ASP A 89 46.59 13.87 30.73
C ASP A 89 45.33 14.66 30.29
N ALA A 90 45.41 15.98 30.38
CA ALA A 90 44.42 16.92 29.85
C ALA A 90 44.01 16.61 28.40
N HIS A 91 44.86 15.96 27.61
CA HIS A 91 44.58 15.58 26.22
C HIS A 91 43.46 14.54 26.09
N SER A 92 43.35 13.57 27.00
CA SER A 92 42.25 12.59 26.97
C SER A 92 40.92 13.23 27.37
N ARG A 93 40.93 14.18 28.32
CA ARG A 93 39.75 14.98 28.69
C ARG A 93 39.28 15.86 27.53
N GLN A 94 40.21 16.53 26.86
CA GLN A 94 39.96 17.35 25.67
C GLN A 94 39.30 16.53 24.55
N ALA A 95 39.78 15.31 24.29
CA ALA A 95 39.21 14.45 23.25
C ALA A 95 37.77 14.02 23.55
N VAL A 96 37.44 13.72 24.81
CA VAL A 96 36.06 13.40 25.23
C VAL A 96 35.15 14.63 25.06
N TRP A 97 35.65 15.83 25.40
CA TRP A 97 34.91 17.09 25.22
C TRP A 97 34.58 17.38 23.76
N GLU A 98 35.58 17.28 22.88
CA GLU A 98 35.38 17.52 21.45
C GLU A 98 34.37 16.54 20.85
N SER A 99 34.37 15.27 21.30
CA SER A 99 33.36 14.29 20.91
C SER A 99 31.95 14.63 21.41
N LEU A 100 31.81 15.15 22.63
CA LEU A 100 30.52 15.61 23.16
C LEU A 100 29.99 16.85 22.41
N GLN A 101 30.85 17.79 22.05
CA GLN A 101 30.47 18.96 21.26
C GLN A 101 30.06 18.58 19.84
N GLU A 102 30.73 17.61 19.22
CA GLU A 102 30.34 17.09 17.90
C GLU A 102 28.98 16.39 17.97
N LEU A 103 28.73 15.58 19.01
CA LEU A 103 27.42 14.98 19.28
C LEU A 103 26.31 16.03 19.46
N GLN A 104 26.58 17.11 20.19
CA GLN A 104 25.60 18.19 20.39
C GLN A 104 25.26 18.93 19.11
N GLY A 105 26.25 19.31 18.31
CA GLY A 105 26.01 19.99 17.03
C GLY A 105 25.20 19.13 16.06
N VAL A 106 25.39 17.81 16.11
CA VAL A 106 24.60 16.88 15.31
C VAL A 106 23.17 16.74 15.84
N LEU A 107 22.96 16.75 17.16
CA LEU A 107 21.61 16.78 17.74
C LEU A 107 20.88 18.09 17.36
N ASP A 108 21.56 19.22 17.40
CA ASP A 108 21.01 20.52 17.00
C ASP A 108 20.60 20.53 15.52
N ASP A 109 21.44 19.96 14.63
CA ASP A 109 21.11 19.81 13.20
C ASP A 109 19.88 18.89 12.99
N ALA A 110 19.77 17.81 13.77
CA ALA A 110 18.62 16.91 13.72
C ALA A 110 17.32 17.59 14.18
N ILE A 111 17.39 18.40 15.25
CA ILE A 111 16.27 19.21 15.77
C ILE A 111 15.88 20.31 14.78
N ALA A 112 16.86 20.96 14.13
CA ALA A 112 16.60 22.01 13.16
C ALA A 112 15.94 21.48 11.86
N PHE A 113 16.23 20.22 11.48
CA PHE A 113 15.69 19.62 10.26
C PHE A 113 14.21 19.23 10.39
N GLU A 114 13.75 18.80 11.58
CA GLU A 114 12.34 18.63 11.91
C GLU A 114 12.10 19.01 13.38
N PRO A 115 11.59 20.23 13.66
CA PRO A 115 11.25 20.62 15.02
C PRO A 115 10.10 19.74 15.51
N THR A 116 10.43 18.67 16.20
CA THR A 116 9.48 17.83 16.91
C THR A 116 9.41 18.37 18.33
N GLU A 117 8.21 18.75 18.79
CA GLU A 117 8.01 19.40 20.09
C GLU A 117 8.39 18.52 21.29
N ASP A 118 8.71 17.23 21.08
CA ASP A 118 8.87 16.23 22.13
C ASP A 118 10.32 15.73 22.35
N VAL A 119 11.32 16.20 21.60
CA VAL A 119 12.71 15.82 21.89
C VAL A 119 13.23 16.65 23.07
N SER A 120 13.09 16.10 24.28
CA SER A 120 13.61 16.71 25.49
C SER A 120 15.14 16.67 25.51
N THR A 121 15.79 17.72 25.01
CA THR A 121 17.25 17.90 25.04
C THR A 121 17.80 17.99 26.46
N LYS A 122 16.95 18.15 27.48
CA LYS A 122 17.34 18.34 28.89
C LYS A 122 18.26 17.25 29.41
N ASP A 123 18.06 16.00 29.00
CA ASP A 123 18.89 14.90 29.47
C ASP A 123 20.28 14.93 28.83
N LEU A 124 20.38 15.28 27.54
CA LEU A 124 21.67 15.46 26.86
C LEU A 124 22.40 16.71 27.36
N ASP A 125 21.70 17.83 27.53
CA ASP A 125 22.25 19.07 28.08
C ASP A 125 22.81 18.86 29.50
N ALA A 126 22.15 18.02 30.31
CA ALA A 126 22.63 17.64 31.64
C ALA A 126 23.90 16.78 31.58
N VAL A 127 23.98 15.81 30.66
CA VAL A 127 25.18 14.98 30.45
C VAL A 127 26.35 15.82 29.97
N ILE A 128 26.13 16.72 29.02
CA ILE A 128 27.15 17.62 28.48
C ILE A 128 27.62 18.60 29.55
N SER A 129 26.70 19.19 30.32
CA SER A 129 27.04 20.10 31.43
C SER A 129 27.83 19.39 32.52
N HIS A 130 27.51 18.12 32.81
CA HIS A 130 28.25 17.33 33.80
C HIS A 130 29.67 16.99 33.31
N ALA A 131 29.82 16.60 32.05
CA ALA A 131 31.12 16.37 31.43
C ALA A 131 31.96 17.65 31.37
N ALA A 132 31.36 18.81 31.08
CA ALA A 132 32.03 20.11 31.10
C ALA A 132 32.61 20.42 32.49
N ALA A 133 31.80 20.22 33.53
CA ALA A 133 32.20 20.47 34.91
C ALA A 133 33.37 19.58 35.37
N LEU A 134 33.40 18.32 34.92
CA LEU A 134 34.52 17.40 35.19
C LEU A 134 35.84 17.85 34.53
N ILE A 135 35.76 18.59 33.42
CA ILE A 135 36.92 19.10 32.70
C ILE A 135 37.41 20.43 33.29
N GLU A 136 36.48 21.31 33.65
CA GLU A 136 36.80 22.63 34.23
C GLU A 136 37.23 22.55 35.70
N GLY A 137 36.79 21.54 36.46
CA GLY A 137 37.12 21.34 37.88
C GLY A 137 38.58 20.98 38.20
N GLY A 138 39.51 21.24 37.28
CA GLY A 138 40.93 20.84 37.34
C GLY A 138 41.58 21.00 38.71
N SER A 139 41.73 19.89 39.43
CA SER A 139 42.78 19.57 40.43
C SER A 139 42.39 18.40 41.35
N GLY A 140 41.12 17.96 41.36
CA GLY A 140 40.73 16.71 42.02
C GLY A 140 41.11 15.49 41.17
N GLU A 141 41.61 14.42 41.79
CA GLU A 141 41.73 13.11 41.15
C GLU A 141 40.35 12.68 40.65
N THR A 142 40.09 12.80 39.35
CA THR A 142 38.92 12.20 38.71
C THR A 142 39.04 10.69 38.88
N THR A 143 38.07 10.10 39.55
CA THR A 143 38.08 8.67 39.83
C THR A 143 37.70 7.88 38.57
N VAL A 144 38.17 6.63 38.46
CA VAL A 144 37.74 5.72 37.37
C VAL A 144 36.22 5.57 37.37
N GLU A 145 35.60 5.54 38.55
CA GLU A 145 34.15 5.44 38.74
C GLU A 145 33.38 6.65 38.14
N GLU A 146 33.96 7.85 38.17
CA GLU A 146 33.36 9.04 37.52
C GLU A 146 33.46 8.97 36.01
N ILE A 147 34.57 8.45 35.47
CA ILE A 147 34.74 8.25 34.02
C ILE A 147 33.76 7.19 33.50
N GLU A 148 33.62 6.07 34.22
CA GLU A 148 32.66 5.01 33.88
C GLU A 148 31.22 5.54 33.91
N ARG A 149 30.86 6.35 34.92
CA ARG A 149 29.52 6.96 35.01
C ARG A 149 29.22 7.90 33.83
N VAL A 150 30.21 8.68 33.38
CA VAL A 150 30.05 9.53 32.20
C VAL A 150 29.93 8.68 30.93
N ALA A 151 30.74 7.63 30.79
CA ALA A 151 30.67 6.72 29.65
C ALA A 151 29.30 6.03 29.55
N ASP A 152 28.77 5.52 30.66
CA ASP A 152 27.42 4.92 30.73
C ASP A 152 26.33 5.94 30.38
N ALA A 153 26.45 7.18 30.85
CA ALA A 153 25.50 8.23 30.53
C ALA A 153 25.53 8.61 29.03
N VAL A 154 26.71 8.64 28.42
CA VAL A 154 26.87 8.89 26.98
C VAL A 154 26.31 7.72 26.15
N ALA A 155 26.55 6.48 26.57
CA ALA A 155 25.98 5.30 25.92
C ALA A 155 24.44 5.32 25.99
N GLY A 156 23.87 5.62 27.16
CA GLY A 156 22.41 5.77 27.32
C GLY A 156 21.83 6.89 26.46
N ALA A 157 22.51 8.04 26.36
CA ALA A 157 22.09 9.13 25.48
C ALA A 157 22.15 8.74 24.00
N HIS A 158 23.17 7.99 23.58
CA HIS A 158 23.27 7.47 22.22
C HIS A 158 22.12 6.51 21.87
N ASP A 159 21.79 5.59 22.77
CA ASP A 159 20.66 4.67 22.58
C ASP A 159 19.32 5.41 22.48
N MET A 160 19.15 6.48 23.26
CA MET A 160 17.97 7.36 23.15
C MET A 160 17.88 8.04 21.78
N VAL A 161 18.99 8.54 21.26
CA VAL A 161 19.05 9.17 19.92
C VAL A 161 18.71 8.14 18.83
N LEU A 162 19.24 6.92 18.90
CA LEU A 162 18.90 5.85 17.95
C LEU A 162 17.41 5.50 18.01
N ALA A 163 16.84 5.38 19.23
CA ALA A 163 15.43 5.09 19.41
C ALA A 163 14.53 6.21 18.88
N GLU A 164 14.94 7.47 18.99
CA GLU A 164 14.23 8.62 18.41
C GLU A 164 14.31 8.62 16.89
N GLN A 165 15.48 8.32 16.32
CA GLN A 165 15.67 8.21 14.88
C GLN A 165 14.79 7.11 14.27
N ASP A 166 14.68 5.97 14.95
CA ASP A 166 13.80 4.88 14.56
C ASP A 166 12.32 5.28 14.64
N ARG A 167 11.91 5.99 15.70
CA ARG A 167 10.55 6.54 15.81
C ARG A 167 10.24 7.54 14.70
N ALA A 168 11.16 8.43 14.37
CA ALA A 168 11.01 9.38 13.27
C ALA A 168 10.95 8.68 11.90
N ARG A 169 11.71 7.59 11.70
CA ARG A 169 11.60 6.75 10.49
C ARG A 169 10.22 6.11 10.38
N GLN A 170 9.74 5.48 11.45
CA GLN A 170 8.41 4.84 11.46
C GLN A 170 7.29 5.86 11.23
N ALA A 171 7.38 7.06 11.80
CA ALA A 171 6.40 8.12 11.58
C ALA A 171 6.36 8.58 10.12
N ARG A 172 7.51 8.64 9.44
CA ARG A 172 7.59 8.95 8.00
C ARG A 172 6.96 7.85 7.15
N GLU A 173 7.34 6.59 7.38
CA GLU A 173 6.77 5.43 6.67
C GLU A 173 5.25 5.37 6.84
N ALA A 174 4.73 5.69 8.03
CA ALA A 174 3.30 5.75 8.29
C ALA A 174 2.59 6.87 7.50
N ARG A 175 3.21 8.05 7.36
CA ARG A 175 2.68 9.16 6.54
C ARG A 175 2.67 8.80 5.06
N GLU A 176 3.76 8.23 4.55
CA GLU A 176 3.86 7.77 3.16
C GLU A 176 2.82 6.69 2.85
N ALA A 177 2.60 5.75 3.77
CA ALA A 177 1.57 4.72 3.61
C ALA A 177 0.14 5.31 3.58
N GLU A 178 -0.13 6.33 4.38
CA GLU A 178 -1.44 7.02 4.36
C GLU A 178 -1.63 7.83 3.07
N GLU A 179 -0.61 8.55 2.61
CA GLU A 179 -0.66 9.25 1.33
C GLU A 179 -0.90 8.29 0.15
N ALA A 180 -0.25 7.13 0.16
CA ALA A 180 -0.48 6.08 -0.84
C ALA A 180 -1.92 5.54 -0.81
N ARG A 181 -2.51 5.35 0.38
CA ARG A 181 -3.92 4.96 0.53
C ARG A 181 -4.86 6.02 -0.03
N GLN A 182 -4.60 7.30 0.25
CA GLN A 182 -5.40 8.41 -0.27
C GLN A 182 -5.30 8.52 -1.79
N ALA A 183 -4.11 8.34 -2.37
CA ALA A 183 -3.90 8.32 -3.81
C ALA A 183 -4.64 7.15 -4.48
N GLU A 184 -4.63 5.96 -3.88
CA GLU A 184 -5.39 4.83 -4.40
C GLU A 184 -6.90 5.06 -4.32
N ALA A 185 -7.40 5.58 -3.20
CA ALA A 185 -8.82 5.93 -3.04
C ALA A 185 -9.26 6.98 -4.09
N ALA A 186 -8.43 7.97 -4.38
CA ALA A 186 -8.68 8.95 -5.44
C ALA A 186 -8.76 8.30 -6.83
N ARG A 187 -7.82 7.40 -7.17
CA ARG A 187 -7.85 6.64 -8.45
C ARG A 187 -9.11 5.78 -8.57
N GLN A 188 -9.52 5.11 -7.50
CA GLN A 188 -10.75 4.32 -7.50
C GLN A 188 -12.01 5.18 -7.66
N ALA A 189 -12.04 6.37 -7.05
CA ALA A 189 -13.13 7.32 -7.21
C ALA A 189 -13.23 7.85 -8.65
N GLU A 190 -12.09 8.18 -9.26
CA GLU A 190 -12.02 8.61 -10.66
C GLU A 190 -12.47 7.51 -11.63
N ALA A 191 -11.99 6.28 -11.44
CA ALA A 191 -12.41 5.13 -12.25
C ALA A 191 -13.93 4.87 -12.16
N LYS A 192 -14.53 4.99 -10.96
CA LYS A 192 -15.98 4.88 -10.77
C LYS A 192 -16.73 6.02 -11.47
N ALA A 193 -16.23 7.25 -11.41
CA ALA A 193 -16.82 8.39 -12.09
C ALA A 193 -16.76 8.22 -13.62
N GLU A 194 -15.66 7.69 -14.14
CA GLU A 194 -15.53 7.39 -15.57
C GLU A 194 -16.48 6.27 -16.02
N ALA A 195 -16.57 5.17 -15.27
CA ALA A 195 -17.52 4.10 -15.56
C ALA A 195 -18.98 4.60 -15.57
N ALA A 196 -19.34 5.50 -14.65
CA ALA A 196 -20.66 6.13 -14.62
C ALA A 196 -20.92 6.99 -15.87
N ARG A 197 -19.93 7.77 -16.33
CA ARG A 197 -20.02 8.56 -17.57
C ARG A 197 -20.19 7.67 -18.80
N GLN A 198 -19.45 6.57 -18.88
CA GLN A 198 -19.57 5.60 -19.99
C GLN A 198 -20.95 4.92 -19.99
N ALA A 199 -21.47 4.54 -18.83
CA ALA A 199 -22.81 3.96 -18.70
C ALA A 199 -23.92 4.96 -19.10
N GLU A 200 -23.77 6.23 -18.78
CA GLU A 200 -24.71 7.27 -19.23
C GLU A 200 -24.64 7.48 -20.75
N ALA A 201 -23.44 7.56 -21.32
CA ALA A 201 -23.26 7.68 -22.77
C ALA A 201 -23.88 6.49 -23.52
N ALA A 202 -23.73 5.26 -23.00
CA ALA A 202 -24.35 4.07 -23.57
C ALA A 202 -25.90 4.13 -23.54
N ARG A 203 -26.49 4.61 -22.43
CA ARG A 203 -27.95 4.81 -22.33
C ARG A 203 -28.46 5.86 -23.30
N GLN A 204 -27.73 6.97 -23.48
CA GLN A 204 -28.08 8.00 -24.46
C GLN A 204 -27.99 7.47 -25.90
N ALA A 205 -26.97 6.67 -26.23
CA ALA A 205 -26.83 6.04 -27.54
C ALA A 205 -27.95 5.02 -27.82
N GLU A 206 -28.38 4.25 -26.82
CA GLU A 206 -29.52 3.35 -26.97
C GLU A 206 -30.85 4.10 -27.16
N ALA A 207 -31.09 5.16 -26.38
CA ALA A 207 -32.26 6.01 -26.55
C ALA A 207 -32.33 6.65 -27.94
N ALA A 208 -31.18 7.08 -28.49
CA ALA A 208 -31.09 7.60 -29.85
C ALA A 208 -31.45 6.54 -30.90
N ARG A 209 -30.94 5.30 -30.77
CA ARG A 209 -31.29 4.18 -31.66
C ARG A 209 -32.78 3.84 -31.61
N GLN A 210 -33.39 3.85 -30.44
CA GLN A 210 -34.83 3.61 -30.29
C GLN A 210 -35.67 4.74 -30.92
N ALA A 211 -35.23 6.00 -30.79
CA ALA A 211 -35.89 7.14 -31.42
C ALA A 211 -35.82 7.07 -32.96
N GLU A 212 -34.66 6.69 -33.51
CA GLU A 212 -34.48 6.49 -34.95
C GLU A 212 -35.36 5.33 -35.47
N ALA A 213 -35.39 4.19 -34.77
CA ALA A 213 -36.23 3.06 -35.15
C ALA A 213 -37.73 3.43 -35.18
N LYS A 214 -38.22 4.18 -34.19
CA LYS A 214 -39.61 4.67 -34.16
C LYS A 214 -39.90 5.66 -35.29
N ALA A 215 -38.95 6.52 -35.63
CA ALA A 215 -39.09 7.46 -36.75
C ALA A 215 -39.18 6.71 -38.10
N GLU A 216 -38.39 5.64 -38.27
CA GLU A 216 -38.41 4.79 -39.45
C GLU A 216 -39.73 3.99 -39.57
N GLU A 217 -40.22 3.43 -38.47
CA GLU A 217 -41.51 2.74 -38.43
C GLU A 217 -42.66 3.68 -38.82
N ALA A 218 -42.69 4.90 -38.27
CA ALA A 218 -43.66 5.92 -38.64
C ALA A 218 -43.58 6.32 -40.12
N ARG A 219 -42.38 6.28 -40.73
CA ARG A 219 -42.20 6.53 -42.17
C ARG A 219 -42.81 5.41 -43.01
N ARG A 220 -42.57 4.14 -42.64
CA ARG A 220 -43.12 2.96 -43.34
C ARG A 220 -44.64 2.87 -43.25
N ALA A 221 -45.22 3.22 -42.09
CA ALA A 221 -46.67 3.28 -41.92
C ALA A 221 -47.33 4.28 -42.90
N ARG A 222 -46.69 5.43 -43.13
CA ARG A 222 -47.18 6.43 -44.09
C ARG A 222 -47.07 5.99 -45.55
N GLU A 223 -46.05 5.20 -45.92
CA GLU A 223 -45.92 4.66 -47.28
C GLU A 223 -46.97 3.59 -47.59
N THR A 224 -47.32 2.75 -46.61
CA THR A 224 -48.29 1.67 -46.78
C THR A 224 -49.73 2.17 -46.89
N GLU A 225 -50.07 3.31 -46.27
CA GLU A 225 -51.39 3.95 -46.42
C GLU A 225 -51.68 4.48 -47.84
N THR A 226 -50.65 4.62 -48.69
CA THR A 226 -50.77 5.16 -50.06
C THR A 226 -50.89 4.12 -51.18
N THR A 227 -51.03 2.82 -50.87
CA THR A 227 -51.12 1.77 -51.91
C THR A 227 -52.50 1.09 -51.92
N PRO A 228 -53.33 1.23 -52.97
CA PRO A 228 -54.58 0.50 -53.10
C PRO A 228 -54.34 -1.01 -53.28
N SER A 229 -55.09 -1.79 -52.49
CA SER A 229 -55.02 -3.24 -52.37
C SER A 229 -55.56 -3.96 -53.62
N GLN A 230 -54.79 -4.90 -54.17
CA GLN A 230 -55.32 -6.04 -54.93
C GLN A 230 -54.85 -7.35 -54.27
N GLN A 231 -55.86 -8.14 -53.89
CA GLN A 231 -55.93 -9.59 -53.64
C GLN A 231 -54.62 -10.39 -53.52
N SER A 232 -54.53 -11.24 -52.50
CA SER A 232 -54.72 -12.69 -52.71
C SER A 232 -54.53 -13.48 -51.41
N THR A 233 -55.50 -14.36 -51.16
CA THR A 233 -55.61 -15.34 -50.08
C THR A 233 -54.78 -16.57 -50.41
N GLN A 234 -53.98 -17.12 -49.47
CA GLN A 234 -53.67 -18.56 -49.42
C GLN A 234 -53.00 -19.01 -48.10
N GLN A 235 -53.73 -19.85 -47.37
CA GLN A 235 -53.29 -20.89 -46.43
C GLN A 235 -52.39 -21.93 -47.15
N PRO A 236 -51.48 -22.70 -46.50
CA PRO A 236 -51.94 -23.87 -45.71
C PRO A 236 -51.00 -24.47 -44.60
N THR A 237 -51.64 -25.31 -43.77
CA THR A 237 -51.24 -26.61 -43.17
C THR A 237 -50.03 -26.82 -42.25
N SER A 238 -50.40 -27.08 -40.99
CA SER A 238 -49.95 -28.08 -40.01
C SER A 238 -49.02 -29.22 -40.49
N SER A 239 -47.98 -29.51 -39.68
CA SER A 239 -47.44 -30.86 -39.45
C SER A 239 -46.65 -30.90 -38.13
N GLN A 240 -47.29 -31.38 -37.07
CA GLN A 240 -46.68 -31.67 -35.77
C GLN A 240 -46.02 -33.05 -35.82
N SER A 241 -44.70 -33.09 -35.59
CA SER A 241 -43.91 -34.32 -35.50
C SER A 241 -43.53 -34.53 -34.04
N ALA A 242 -44.08 -35.60 -33.43
CA ALA A 242 -43.84 -35.98 -32.04
C ALA A 242 -42.45 -36.62 -31.91
N LYS A 243 -41.52 -35.91 -31.24
CA LYS A 243 -40.16 -36.36 -30.95
C LYS A 243 -40.07 -36.79 -29.49
N SER A 244 -39.84 -38.08 -29.25
CA SER A 244 -39.60 -38.66 -27.92
C SER A 244 -38.50 -37.90 -27.18
N LYS A 245 -38.84 -37.34 -26.01
CA LYS A 245 -37.90 -36.78 -25.04
C LYS A 245 -37.21 -37.93 -24.31
N SER A 246 -35.97 -38.23 -24.68
CA SER A 246 -35.04 -38.90 -23.78
C SER A 246 -34.82 -37.99 -22.57
N ALA A 247 -34.85 -38.57 -21.37
CA ALA A 247 -34.53 -37.86 -20.14
C ALA A 247 -33.10 -37.29 -20.25
N PRO A 248 -32.88 -35.99 -19.98
CA PRO A 248 -31.56 -35.40 -20.01
C PRO A 248 -30.69 -36.09 -18.97
N GLU A 249 -29.54 -36.59 -19.43
CA GLU A 249 -28.41 -36.97 -18.58
C GLU A 249 -28.14 -35.80 -17.61
N PRO A 250 -27.96 -36.05 -16.30
CA PRO A 250 -27.74 -34.97 -15.35
C PRO A 250 -26.52 -34.17 -15.81
N GLU A 251 -26.74 -32.88 -16.08
CA GLU A 251 -25.64 -31.98 -16.37
C GLU A 251 -24.59 -32.15 -15.27
N PRO A 252 -23.31 -32.38 -15.63
CA PRO A 252 -22.26 -32.53 -14.63
C PRO A 252 -22.31 -31.29 -13.74
N GLU A 253 -22.40 -31.50 -12.43
CA GLU A 253 -22.37 -30.39 -11.48
C GLU A 253 -21.17 -29.51 -11.82
N PRO A 254 -21.37 -28.19 -11.94
CA PRO A 254 -20.30 -27.29 -12.34
C PRO A 254 -19.14 -27.51 -11.37
N ALA A 255 -17.98 -27.88 -11.92
CA ALA A 255 -16.78 -28.10 -11.14
C ALA A 255 -16.53 -26.85 -10.29
N LEU A 256 -16.39 -27.05 -8.99
CA LEU A 256 -16.21 -25.98 -8.02
C LEU A 256 -14.94 -25.20 -8.39
N GLN A 257 -15.11 -23.93 -8.78
CA GLN A 257 -14.01 -23.08 -9.23
C GLN A 257 -13.13 -22.74 -8.02
N ILE A 258 -11.84 -23.06 -8.09
CA ILE A 258 -10.86 -22.70 -7.07
C ILE A 258 -10.29 -21.34 -7.40
N ASP A 259 -10.49 -20.37 -6.52
CA ASP A 259 -10.00 -19.00 -6.69
C ASP A 259 -8.54 -18.85 -6.28
N HIS A 260 -8.09 -19.64 -5.29
CA HIS A 260 -6.72 -19.59 -4.77
C HIS A 260 -6.25 -20.96 -4.24
N VAL A 261 -4.94 -21.21 -4.34
CA VAL A 261 -4.29 -22.39 -3.74
C VAL A 261 -3.22 -21.90 -2.78
N GLU A 262 -3.33 -22.30 -1.51
CA GLU A 262 -2.37 -21.95 -0.47
C GLU A 262 -1.68 -23.22 0.03
N ARG A 263 -0.35 -23.25 -0.06
CA ARG A 263 0.47 -24.36 0.44
C ARG A 263 1.01 -24.03 1.83
N ILE A 264 0.97 -24.98 2.75
CA ILE A 264 1.59 -24.90 4.08
C ILE A 264 2.92 -25.65 4.00
N VAL A 265 4.01 -24.92 4.21
CA VAL A 265 5.38 -25.43 3.95
C VAL A 265 6.20 -25.63 5.21
N ALA A 266 5.76 -25.05 6.33
CA ALA A 266 6.40 -25.19 7.63
C ALA A 266 5.35 -25.08 8.73
N SER A 267 5.73 -25.49 9.93
CA SER A 267 4.99 -25.23 11.17
C SER A 267 5.96 -24.53 12.11
N GLY A 268 5.53 -23.48 12.78
CA GLY A 268 6.43 -22.66 13.58
C GLY A 268 5.85 -21.30 13.96
N TRP A 269 6.72 -20.34 14.18
CA TRP A 269 6.41 -18.98 14.64
C TRP A 269 7.06 -17.95 13.71
N GLN A 270 7.63 -16.88 14.28
CA GLN A 270 8.19 -15.75 13.54
C GLN A 270 9.42 -16.16 12.71
N GLU A 271 10.27 -17.05 13.22
CA GLU A 271 11.49 -17.47 12.51
C GLU A 271 11.17 -18.16 11.18
N GLU A 272 10.26 -19.13 11.19
CA GLU A 272 9.83 -19.83 9.97
C GLU A 272 9.05 -18.90 9.03
N LEU A 273 8.34 -17.92 9.58
CA LEU A 273 7.61 -16.93 8.80
C LEU A 273 8.56 -15.95 8.09
N ASP A 274 9.63 -15.53 8.77
CA ASP A 274 10.69 -14.64 8.26
C ASP A 274 11.49 -15.28 7.13
N TRP A 275 11.53 -16.62 7.04
CA TRP A 275 12.14 -17.31 5.89
C TRP A 275 11.40 -17.07 4.58
N CYS A 276 10.17 -16.54 4.63
CA CYS A 276 9.42 -16.14 3.44
C CYS A 276 9.37 -17.23 2.36
N LEU A 277 9.17 -18.46 2.81
CA LEU A 277 9.04 -19.62 1.96
C LEU A 277 7.85 -19.47 1.00
N ASP A 278 7.85 -20.27 -0.05
CA ASP A 278 6.76 -20.34 -1.04
C ASP A 278 5.51 -21.08 -0.48
N GLY A 279 5.13 -20.74 0.75
CA GLY A 279 3.93 -21.22 1.43
C GLY A 279 3.60 -20.39 2.68
N SER A 280 2.47 -20.72 3.31
CA SER A 280 2.13 -20.32 4.66
C SER A 280 2.84 -21.19 5.70
N VAL A 281 2.93 -20.66 6.92
CA VAL A 281 3.41 -21.35 8.11
C VAL A 281 2.22 -21.67 9.01
N ASP A 282 2.09 -22.92 9.45
CA ASP A 282 1.14 -23.30 10.50
C ASP A 282 1.59 -22.74 11.85
N GLN A 283 0.82 -21.80 12.40
CA GLN A 283 1.04 -21.16 13.71
C GLN A 283 0.03 -21.62 14.77
N THR A 284 -0.61 -22.77 14.57
CA THR A 284 -1.67 -23.27 15.46
C THR A 284 -1.19 -23.45 16.89
N ALA A 285 0.02 -23.98 17.08
CA ALA A 285 0.63 -24.15 18.40
C ALA A 285 0.74 -22.81 19.15
N GLY A 286 0.86 -21.73 18.39
CA GLY A 286 1.06 -20.40 18.91
C GLY A 286 -0.20 -19.64 19.30
N TYR A 287 -1.19 -19.70 18.42
CA TYR A 287 -2.48 -19.07 18.66
C TYR A 287 -3.41 -19.91 19.53
N GLY A 288 -3.12 -21.20 19.71
CA GLY A 288 -4.04 -22.16 20.33
C GLY A 288 -5.32 -22.39 19.51
N LYS A 289 -5.33 -21.95 18.25
CA LYS A 289 -6.43 -22.01 17.30
C LYS A 289 -5.85 -22.36 15.92
N PRO A 290 -6.61 -23.04 15.03
CA PRO A 290 -6.15 -23.33 13.68
C PRO A 290 -5.85 -22.04 12.91
N VAL A 291 -4.56 -21.69 12.79
CA VAL A 291 -4.11 -20.47 12.12
C VAL A 291 -2.92 -20.81 11.24
N ILE A 292 -3.02 -20.43 9.96
CA ILE A 292 -1.87 -20.38 9.05
C ILE A 292 -1.55 -18.93 8.74
N THR A 293 -0.26 -18.63 8.61
CA THR A 293 0.23 -17.26 8.49
C THR A 293 1.18 -17.12 7.31
N ARG A 294 1.11 -15.97 6.65
CA ARG A 294 2.10 -15.55 5.66
C ARG A 294 2.36 -14.04 5.75
N HIS A 295 3.60 -13.62 5.57
CA HIS A 295 3.90 -12.20 5.41
C HIS A 295 3.21 -11.62 4.16
N TRP A 296 2.80 -10.36 4.26
CA TRP A 296 2.11 -9.64 3.18
C TRP A 296 2.83 -9.73 1.84
N THR A 297 4.15 -9.51 1.88
CA THR A 297 5.01 -9.41 0.72
C THR A 297 5.55 -10.76 0.27
N CYS A 298 5.50 -11.79 1.12
CA CYS A 298 6.12 -13.06 0.84
C CYS A 298 5.20 -13.97 0.04
N ALA A 299 5.73 -14.47 -1.08
CA ALA A 299 5.02 -15.33 -2.04
C ALA A 299 3.58 -14.86 -2.31
N GLU A 300 3.43 -13.53 -2.44
CA GLU A 300 2.16 -12.87 -2.74
C GLU A 300 1.08 -13.05 -1.67
N GLY A 301 1.43 -13.08 -0.37
CA GLY A 301 0.46 -13.18 0.72
C GLY A 301 -0.68 -12.14 0.65
N TRP A 302 -0.42 -10.97 0.06
CA TRP A 302 -1.43 -9.95 -0.25
C TRP A 302 -2.55 -10.40 -1.20
N ARG A 303 -2.34 -11.47 -1.99
CA ARG A 303 -3.32 -12.05 -2.94
C ARG A 303 -4.31 -13.02 -2.29
N PHE A 304 -4.08 -13.44 -1.04
CA PHE A 304 -5.02 -14.35 -0.40
C PHE A 304 -6.43 -13.74 -0.39
N PRO A 305 -7.45 -14.46 -0.88
CA PRO A 305 -8.79 -13.91 -1.03
C PRO A 305 -9.41 -13.62 0.33
N ARG A 306 -9.89 -12.39 0.49
CA ARG A 306 -10.56 -11.89 1.70
C ARG A 306 -12.07 -11.69 1.52
N THR A 307 -12.56 -11.88 0.30
CA THR A 307 -13.97 -11.69 -0.06
C THR A 307 -14.77 -12.92 0.36
N PRO A 308 -15.86 -12.76 1.13
CA PRO A 308 -16.73 -13.87 1.47
C PRO A 308 -17.24 -14.62 0.22
N GLY A 309 -17.23 -15.96 0.28
CA GLY A 309 -17.66 -16.84 -0.79
C GLY A 309 -16.56 -17.31 -1.74
N ALA A 310 -15.37 -16.69 -1.70
CA ALA A 310 -14.22 -17.20 -2.45
C ALA A 310 -13.85 -18.63 -1.99
N ILE A 311 -13.35 -19.43 -2.92
CA ILE A 311 -12.98 -20.82 -2.69
C ILE A 311 -11.47 -20.97 -2.71
N VAL A 312 -10.94 -21.53 -1.63
CA VAL A 312 -9.50 -21.74 -1.46
C VAL A 312 -9.22 -23.22 -1.30
N ARG A 313 -8.18 -23.70 -1.98
CA ARG A 313 -7.61 -25.02 -1.68
C ARG A 313 -6.41 -24.85 -0.77
N ILE A 314 -6.40 -25.56 0.34
CA ILE A 314 -5.26 -25.62 1.25
C ILE A 314 -4.56 -26.96 1.02
N GLU A 315 -3.25 -26.89 0.85
CA GLU A 315 -2.37 -28.05 0.65
C GLU A 315 -1.28 -28.04 1.73
N GLY A 316 -1.11 -29.11 2.48
CA GLY A 316 -0.12 -29.28 3.53
C GLY A 316 -0.71 -29.77 4.86
N GLY A 317 -0.28 -30.97 5.27
CA GLY A 317 -0.48 -31.49 6.62
C GLY A 317 -1.96 -31.74 6.97
N GLN A 318 -2.33 -31.43 8.21
CA GLN A 318 -3.67 -31.70 8.73
C GLN A 318 -4.77 -30.80 8.12
N TYR A 319 -4.39 -29.74 7.39
CA TYR A 319 -5.33 -28.77 6.83
C TYR A 319 -5.68 -29.00 5.37
N ASP A 320 -5.19 -30.08 4.75
CA ASP A 320 -5.54 -30.48 3.38
C ASP A 320 -7.06 -30.47 3.15
N GLY A 321 -7.53 -29.68 2.19
CA GLY A 321 -8.95 -29.61 1.84
C GLY A 321 -9.34 -28.39 1.01
N VAL A 322 -10.63 -28.26 0.72
CA VAL A 322 -11.20 -27.06 0.09
C VAL A 322 -12.02 -26.29 1.11
N TYR A 323 -11.87 -24.98 1.10
CA TYR A 323 -12.47 -24.07 2.07
C TYR A 323 -13.21 -22.94 1.37
N LYS A 324 -14.26 -22.47 2.01
CA LYS A 324 -14.98 -21.25 1.68
C LYS A 324 -14.49 -20.12 2.58
N VAL A 325 -14.12 -18.99 1.98
CA VAL A 325 -13.79 -17.76 2.71
C VAL A 325 -15.05 -17.17 3.33
N LEU A 326 -15.02 -16.92 4.64
CA LEU A 326 -16.11 -16.24 5.38
C LEU A 326 -15.88 -14.73 5.49
N GLY A 327 -14.70 -14.25 5.10
CA GLY A 327 -14.29 -12.85 5.15
C GLY A 327 -13.21 -12.59 6.19
N VAL A 328 -12.85 -11.33 6.39
CA VAL A 328 -11.98 -10.90 7.50
C VAL A 328 -12.80 -10.91 8.79
N VAL A 329 -12.42 -11.77 9.74
CA VAL A 329 -13.19 -12.05 10.97
C VAL A 329 -12.58 -11.39 12.20
N ALA A 330 -11.31 -10.99 12.14
CA ALA A 330 -10.67 -10.19 13.17
C ALA A 330 -9.58 -9.29 12.57
N TRP A 331 -9.37 -8.18 13.28
CA TRP A 331 -8.25 -7.28 13.09
C TRP A 331 -7.46 -7.24 14.39
N MET A 332 -6.14 -7.35 14.30
CA MET A 332 -5.27 -7.39 15.46
C MET A 332 -4.09 -6.45 15.26
N ASN A 333 -3.77 -5.69 16.29
CA ASN A 333 -2.50 -4.99 16.41
C ASN A 333 -1.54 -5.86 17.23
N TRP A 334 -0.48 -6.36 16.60
CA TRP A 334 0.51 -7.26 17.22
C TRP A 334 1.07 -6.73 18.55
N TYR A 335 1.16 -5.41 18.71
CA TYR A 335 1.77 -4.79 19.87
C TYR A 335 0.82 -4.61 21.06
N THR A 336 -0.49 -4.65 20.84
CA THR A 336 -1.49 -4.30 21.88
C THR A 336 -2.52 -5.37 22.11
N ASP A 337 -2.83 -6.17 21.09
CA ASP A 337 -3.92 -7.12 21.13
C ASP A 337 -3.37 -8.53 21.40
N GLY A 338 -4.03 -9.26 22.30
CA GLY A 338 -3.72 -10.65 22.58
C GLY A 338 -4.59 -11.61 21.76
N ILE A 339 -4.22 -12.89 21.75
CA ILE A 339 -4.95 -13.97 21.03
C ILE A 339 -6.44 -14.09 21.40
N SER A 340 -6.86 -13.51 22.53
CA SER A 340 -8.27 -13.47 22.96
C SER A 340 -9.17 -12.68 22.02
N VAL A 341 -8.62 -11.83 21.15
CA VAL A 341 -9.42 -11.12 20.13
C VAL A 341 -9.83 -12.02 18.96
N LEU A 342 -9.22 -13.20 18.83
CA LEU A 342 -9.51 -14.12 17.74
C LEU A 342 -10.79 -14.91 18.02
N PRO A 343 -11.81 -14.79 17.16
CA PRO A 343 -13.06 -15.51 17.34
C PRO A 343 -12.87 -17.03 17.19
N ASP A 344 -13.77 -17.78 17.80
CA ASP A 344 -13.90 -19.24 17.61
C ASP A 344 -14.84 -19.57 16.44
N GLY A 345 -14.96 -20.86 16.11
CA GLY A 345 -15.96 -21.36 15.16
C GLY A 345 -15.53 -21.39 13.70
N TYR A 346 -14.23 -21.29 13.43
CA TYR A 346 -13.64 -21.43 12.09
C TYR A 346 -12.82 -22.72 12.04
N ASP A 347 -12.87 -23.43 10.91
CA ASP A 347 -12.04 -24.62 10.69
C ASP A 347 -10.57 -24.25 10.52
N LEU A 348 -10.33 -23.09 9.92
CA LEU A 348 -9.00 -22.51 9.73
C LEU A 348 -9.10 -20.98 9.66
N MET A 349 -8.08 -20.28 10.10
CA MET A 349 -7.90 -18.85 9.85
C MET A 349 -6.61 -18.62 9.08
N TYR A 350 -6.65 -17.71 8.11
CA TYR A 350 -5.47 -17.21 7.42
C TYR A 350 -5.09 -15.83 7.95
N GLN A 351 -3.86 -15.66 8.41
CA GLN A 351 -3.35 -14.39 8.95
C GLN A 351 -2.32 -13.76 8.01
N THR A 352 -2.46 -12.46 7.78
CA THR A 352 -1.40 -11.66 7.15
C THR A 352 -1.39 -10.22 7.69
N CYS A 353 -0.25 -9.54 7.61
CA CYS A 353 -0.14 -8.12 7.98
C CYS A 353 -0.63 -7.26 6.82
N ILE A 354 -1.68 -6.46 6.99
CA ILE A 354 -2.18 -5.65 5.87
C ILE A 354 -1.18 -4.56 5.53
N ASN A 355 -0.81 -4.49 4.25
CA ASN A 355 0.23 -3.61 3.73
C ASN A 355 1.59 -3.79 4.43
N GLY A 356 1.88 -4.99 4.94
CA GLY A 356 3.13 -5.28 5.66
C GLY A 356 3.21 -4.64 7.04
N ASN A 357 2.10 -4.11 7.57
CA ASN A 357 2.09 -3.42 8.87
C ASN A 357 1.59 -4.33 9.99
N SER A 358 2.45 -4.64 10.96
CA SER A 358 2.11 -5.47 12.13
C SER A 358 1.09 -4.83 13.09
N ARG A 359 0.82 -3.52 12.95
CA ARG A 359 -0.29 -2.84 13.66
C ARG A 359 -1.66 -3.17 13.07
N THR A 360 -1.71 -3.80 11.90
CA THR A 360 -2.96 -4.09 11.19
C THR A 360 -2.89 -5.50 10.60
N MET A 361 -2.88 -6.51 11.46
CA MET A 361 -2.99 -7.91 11.06
C MET A 361 -4.46 -8.25 10.79
N GLY A 362 -4.74 -8.80 9.62
CA GLY A 362 -6.06 -9.31 9.26
C GLY A 362 -6.11 -10.83 9.39
N PHE A 363 -7.19 -11.33 9.98
CA PHE A 363 -7.49 -12.76 10.04
C PHE A 363 -8.69 -13.06 9.16
N THR A 364 -8.51 -13.91 8.15
CA THR A 364 -9.57 -14.37 7.26
C THR A 364 -10.08 -15.72 7.73
N GLY A 365 -11.37 -15.81 8.08
CA GLY A 365 -11.98 -17.06 8.52
C GLY A 365 -12.30 -17.98 7.33
N LEU A 366 -12.05 -19.27 7.51
CA LEU A 366 -12.28 -20.31 6.51
C LEU A 366 -13.18 -21.41 7.09
N GLU A 367 -14.14 -21.86 6.28
CA GLU A 367 -15.00 -23.01 6.56
C GLU A 367 -14.68 -24.12 5.56
N ARG A 368 -14.36 -25.32 6.05
CA ARG A 368 -14.05 -26.47 5.19
C ARG A 368 -15.33 -26.96 4.51
N ILE A 369 -15.25 -27.22 3.21
CA ILE A 369 -16.38 -27.69 2.39
C ILE A 369 -16.12 -29.04 1.70
N SER A 370 -14.88 -29.53 1.66
CA SER A 370 -14.55 -30.89 1.19
C SER A 370 -13.28 -31.44 1.81
#